data_AF-A0A2G6CHJ7-F1
#
_entry.id   AF-A0A2G6CHJ7-F1
#
_cell.length_a   1.000
_cell.length_b   1.000
_cell.length_c   1.000
_cell.angle_alpha   90.00
_cell.angle_beta   90.00
_cell.angle_gamma   90.00
#
_symmetry.space_group_name_H-M   'P 1'
#
loop_
_entity.id
_entity.type
_entity.pdbx_description
1 polymer ?
#
loop_
_entity_poly.entity_id
_entity_poly.type
_entity_poly.pdbx_seq_one_letter_code
_entity_poly.pdbx_strand_id
1 'polypeptide(L)'
;MMKKALLLLVVLGVAVGAYWSWTSRAPDTAAWRETTATITDVQRLDDGTFAYAIRYTPEGENGEPIAQYALGVPQEPVDGQSVKMRYRVQEPVIYELLEELKWRAE
;
A
#
# COMPACT_ATOMS: atom_id res chain seq x y z
N MET A 1 59.40 11.17 4.34
CA MET A 1 58.43 10.51 3.41
C MET A 1 57.21 9.88 4.09
N MET A 2 57.19 9.64 5.41
CA MET A 2 56.05 8.97 6.10
C MET A 2 54.73 9.77 6.18
N LYS A 3 54.75 11.11 6.13
CA LYS A 3 53.53 11.94 6.30
C LYS A 3 52.52 11.81 5.13
N LYS A 4 53.01 11.56 3.90
CA LYS A 4 52.15 11.42 2.71
C LYS A 4 51.41 10.08 2.69
N ALA A 5 52.04 9.02 3.19
CA ALA A 5 51.44 7.70 3.30
C ALA A 5 50.29 7.66 4.33
N LEU A 6 50.45 8.37 5.45
CA LEU A 6 49.42 8.47 6.48
C LEU A 6 48.18 9.25 6.00
N LEU A 7 48.39 10.35 5.27
CA LEU A 7 47.31 11.14 4.67
C LEU A 7 46.50 10.34 3.63
N LEU A 8 47.17 9.53 2.80
CA LEU A 8 46.49 8.67 1.83
C LEU A 8 45.62 7.60 2.49
N LEU A 9 46.07 7.00 3.59
CA LEU A 9 45.29 6.00 4.33
C LEU A 9 44.04 6.59 4.99
N VAL A 10 44.12 7.81 5.52
CA VAL A 10 42.96 8.49 6.12
C VAL A 10 41.92 8.84 5.05
N VAL A 11 42.34 9.35 3.89
CA VAL A 11 41.43 9.66 2.78
C VAL A 11 40.76 8.38 2.25
N LEU A 12 41.51 7.28 2.15
CA LEU A 12 40.96 5.99 1.74
C LEU A 12 39.92 5.46 2.76
N GLY A 13 40.21 5.60 4.06
CA GLY A 13 39.30 5.19 5.13
C GLY A 13 37.97 5.95 5.13
N VAL A 14 38.02 7.28 4.91
CA VAL A 14 36.81 8.12 4.80
C VAL A 14 36.01 7.79 3.54
N ALA A 15 36.67 7.55 2.40
CA ALA A 15 36.00 7.18 1.16
C ALA A 15 35.31 5.81 1.26
N VAL A 16 35.95 4.83 1.91
CA VAL A 16 35.36 3.50 2.15
C VAL A 16 34.20 3.59 3.15
N GLY A 17 34.34 4.35 4.23
CA GLY A 17 33.27 4.59 5.19
C GLY A 17 32.05 5.28 4.56
N ALA A 18 32.28 6.28 3.70
CA ALA A 18 31.23 6.97 2.96
C ALA A 18 30.53 6.05 1.94
N TYR A 19 31.29 5.21 1.22
CA TYR A 19 30.73 4.24 0.27
C TYR A 19 29.83 3.21 0.97
N TRP A 20 30.24 2.69 2.13
CA TRP A 20 29.42 1.77 2.93
C TRP A 20 28.17 2.44 3.50
N SER A 21 28.25 3.73 3.88
CA SER A 21 27.07 4.47 4.35
C SER A 21 26.03 4.69 3.24
N TRP A 22 26.47 4.78 1.97
CA TRP A 22 25.57 5.09 0.86
C TRP A 22 24.82 3.86 0.34
N THR A 23 25.43 2.66 0.40
CA THR A 23 24.80 1.40 -0.02
C THR A 23 23.84 0.81 1.01
N SER A 24 23.83 1.33 2.25
CA SER A 24 23.00 0.81 3.35
C SER A 24 21.60 1.41 3.43
N ARG A 25 21.19 2.29 2.50
CA ARG A 25 19.78 2.63 2.34
C ARG A 25 19.07 1.45 1.65
N ALA A 26 18.62 0.50 2.46
CA ALA A 26 17.59 -0.43 2.03
C ALA A 26 16.44 0.38 1.41
N PRO A 27 15.90 -0.02 0.25
CA PRO A 27 14.71 0.62 -0.28
C PRO A 27 13.63 0.52 0.80
N ASP A 28 12.94 1.63 1.04
CA ASP A 28 11.77 1.70 1.90
C ASP A 28 10.69 0.82 1.25
N THR A 29 10.78 -0.49 1.47
CA THR A 29 9.75 -1.45 1.06
C THR A 29 8.57 -1.12 1.94
N ALA A 30 7.71 -0.23 1.45
CA ALA A 30 6.43 0.08 2.08
C ALA A 30 5.77 -1.25 2.44
N ALA A 31 5.78 -1.59 3.73
CA ALA A 31 5.32 -2.89 4.17
C ALA A 31 3.84 -3.01 3.77
N TRP A 32 3.50 -4.10 3.09
CA TRP A 32 2.11 -4.42 2.80
C TRP A 32 1.56 -5.24 3.94
N ARG A 33 0.30 -5.01 4.30
CA ARG A 33 -0.42 -5.80 5.30
C ARG A 33 -1.74 -6.30 4.72
N GLU A 34 -2.01 -7.58 4.92
CA GLU A 34 -3.26 -8.20 4.54
C GLU A 34 -4.37 -7.86 5.53
N THR A 35 -5.60 -7.72 5.03
CA THR A 35 -6.81 -7.54 5.84
C THR A 35 -8.03 -8.00 5.05
N THR A 36 -9.21 -7.89 5.67
CA THR A 36 -10.51 -8.12 5.04
C THR A 36 -11.23 -6.78 4.91
N ALA A 37 -11.66 -6.44 3.70
CA ALA A 37 -12.62 -5.37 3.46
C ALA A 37 -14.03 -5.92 3.28
N THR A 38 -15.00 -5.03 3.44
CA THR A 38 -16.41 -5.27 3.14
C THR A 38 -16.88 -4.32 2.04
N ILE A 39 -17.61 -4.85 1.06
CA ILE A 39 -18.32 -4.03 0.08
C ILE A 39 -19.60 -3.50 0.73
N THR A 40 -19.83 -2.20 0.65
CA THR A 40 -21.02 -1.52 1.18
C THR A 40 -21.51 -0.45 0.22
N ASP A 41 -22.62 0.22 0.55
CA ASP A 41 -23.15 1.39 -0.18
C ASP A 41 -23.36 1.13 -1.67
N VAL A 42 -23.80 -0.08 -2.03
CA VAL A 42 -24.05 -0.44 -3.43
C VAL A 42 -25.28 0.33 -3.93
N GLN A 43 -25.09 1.19 -4.93
CA GLN A 43 -26.16 1.93 -5.59
C GLN A 43 -26.08 1.82 -7.11
N ARG A 44 -27.24 1.87 -7.76
CA ARG A 44 -27.33 2.10 -9.20
C ARG A 44 -27.30 3.59 -9.49
N LEU A 45 -26.59 3.99 -10.55
CA LEU A 45 -26.47 5.35 -11.05
C LEU A 45 -27.44 5.60 -12.21
N ASP A 46 -27.69 6.86 -12.53
CA ASP A 46 -28.66 7.28 -13.56
C ASP A 46 -28.26 6.82 -14.97
N ASP A 47 -26.95 6.62 -15.21
CA ASP A 47 -26.40 6.10 -16.47
C ASP A 47 -26.51 4.58 -16.60
N GLY A 48 -27.11 3.91 -15.60
CA GLY A 48 -27.29 2.47 -15.56
C GLY A 48 -26.11 1.68 -15.00
N THR A 49 -24.99 2.34 -14.66
CA THR A 49 -23.85 1.73 -13.97
C THR A 49 -24.08 1.67 -12.45
N PHE A 50 -23.11 1.15 -11.70
CA PHE A 50 -23.16 1.02 -10.26
C PHE A 50 -22.01 1.77 -9.58
N ALA A 51 -22.23 2.11 -8.31
CA ALA A 51 -21.24 2.61 -7.39
C ALA A 51 -21.26 1.78 -6.11
N TYR A 52 -20.10 1.64 -5.46
CA TYR A 52 -19.98 0.95 -4.17
C TYR A 52 -18.80 1.49 -3.36
N ALA A 53 -18.79 1.22 -2.06
CA ALA A 53 -17.68 1.51 -1.17
C ALA A 53 -16.95 0.21 -0.74
N ILE A 54 -15.63 0.29 -0.65
CA ILE A 54 -14.76 -0.71 -0.01
C ILE A 54 -14.40 -0.15 1.36
N ARG A 55 -14.82 -0.84 2.42
CA ARG A 55 -14.58 -0.43 3.81
C ARG A 55 -13.68 -1.41 4.54
N TYR A 56 -12.65 -0.91 5.22
CA TYR A 56 -11.77 -1.69 6.11
C TYR A 56 -11.15 -0.79 7.17
N THR A 57 -10.63 -1.41 8.22
CA THR A 57 -9.89 -0.73 9.28
C THR A 57 -8.43 -1.17 9.21
N PRO A 58 -7.48 -0.28 8.90
CA PRO A 58 -6.06 -0.62 8.97
C PRO A 58 -5.65 -0.89 10.42
N GLU A 59 -4.73 -1.83 10.61
CA GLU A 59 -4.20 -2.19 11.91
C GLU A 59 -3.11 -1.20 12.33
N GLY A 60 -3.22 -0.61 13.52
CA GLY A 60 -2.28 0.35 14.08
C GLY A 60 -2.89 1.14 15.23
N GLU A 61 -2.07 1.91 15.96
CA GLU A 61 -2.50 2.63 17.18
C GLU A 61 -3.70 3.57 16.98
N ASN A 62 -3.95 4.03 15.75
CA ASN A 62 -5.05 4.95 15.42
C ASN A 62 -5.80 4.54 14.14
N GLY A 63 -6.03 3.25 13.92
CA GLY A 63 -6.70 2.76 12.70
C GLY A 63 -8.13 3.28 12.56
N GLU A 64 -8.32 4.45 11.94
CA GLU A 64 -9.64 4.94 11.57
C GLU A 64 -10.18 4.11 10.39
N PRO A 65 -11.48 3.77 10.38
CA PRO A 65 -12.09 3.11 9.24
C PRO A 65 -11.91 3.91 7.96
N ILE A 66 -11.42 3.24 6.91
CA ILE A 66 -11.27 3.81 5.58
C ILE A 66 -12.43 3.33 4.72
N ALA A 67 -13.04 4.24 3.97
CA ALA A 67 -14.02 3.95 2.94
C ALA A 67 -13.54 4.52 1.60
N GLN A 68 -13.45 3.68 0.58
CA GLN A 68 -13.07 4.10 -0.78
C GLN A 68 -14.15 3.75 -1.78
N TYR A 69 -14.50 4.70 -2.64
CA TYR A 69 -15.62 4.58 -3.56
C TYR A 69 -15.14 4.20 -4.95
N ALA A 70 -15.77 3.17 -5.52
CA ALA A 70 -15.68 2.82 -6.92
C ALA A 70 -16.97 3.27 -7.63
N LEU A 71 -16.83 3.95 -8.76
CA LEU A 71 -17.93 4.54 -9.53
C LEU A 71 -17.89 4.03 -10.97
N GLY A 72 -19.04 3.94 -11.62
CA GLY A 72 -19.12 3.59 -13.05
C GLY A 72 -18.88 2.10 -13.34
N VAL A 73 -19.06 1.21 -12.36
CA VAL A 73 -18.90 -0.23 -12.60
C VAL A 73 -20.12 -0.80 -13.33
N PRO A 74 -19.93 -1.63 -14.36
CA PRO A 74 -21.03 -2.07 -15.23
C PRO A 74 -21.98 -3.09 -14.58
N GLN A 75 -21.54 -3.76 -13.51
CA GLN A 75 -22.29 -4.83 -12.87
C GLN A 75 -22.45 -4.56 -11.37
N GLU A 76 -23.58 -4.96 -10.79
CA GLU A 76 -23.87 -4.82 -9.36
C GLU A 76 -22.97 -5.76 -8.54
N PRO A 77 -22.10 -5.26 -7.66
CA PRO A 77 -21.38 -6.13 -6.73
C PRO A 77 -22.32 -6.65 -5.64
N VAL A 78 -22.02 -7.82 -5.08
CA VAL A 78 -22.75 -8.34 -3.92
C VAL A 78 -22.49 -7.45 -2.70
N ASP A 79 -23.52 -6.78 -2.20
CA ASP A 79 -23.45 -5.96 -0.99
C ASP A 79 -23.17 -6.82 0.26
N GLY A 80 -22.36 -6.30 1.18
CA GLY A 80 -21.93 -6.98 2.40
C GLY A 80 -20.92 -8.11 2.20
N GLN A 81 -20.42 -8.34 0.98
CA GLN A 81 -19.39 -9.36 0.76
C GLN A 81 -18.06 -8.97 1.40
N SER A 82 -17.38 -9.94 1.99
CA SER A 82 -16.01 -9.81 2.48
C SER A 82 -15.01 -10.17 1.39
N VAL A 83 -13.96 -9.37 1.25
CA VAL A 83 -12.94 -9.51 0.21
C VAL A 83 -11.57 -9.41 0.86
N LYS A 84 -10.70 -10.39 0.60
CA LYS A 84 -9.29 -10.27 1.03
C LYS A 84 -8.58 -9.19 0.24
N MET A 85 -7.79 -8.40 0.93
CA MET A 85 -7.01 -7.32 0.34
C MET A 85 -5.69 -7.16 1.07
N ARG A 86 -4.78 -6.38 0.49
CA ARG A 86 -3.61 -5.84 1.19
C ARG A 86 -3.52 -4.34 1.00
N TYR A 87 -3.03 -3.63 2.00
CA TYR A 87 -2.79 -2.18 1.93
C TYR A 87 -1.36 -1.84 2.31
N ARG A 88 -0.88 -0.66 1.88
CA ARG A 88 0.43 -0.14 2.30
C ARG A 88 0.34 0.40 3.73
N VAL A 89 1.16 -0.12 4.64
CA VAL A 89 1.14 0.27 6.05
C VAL A 89 1.40 1.77 6.26
N GLN A 90 2.29 2.37 5.46
CA GLN A 90 2.60 3.81 5.54
C GLN A 90 1.51 4.70 4.90
N GLU A 91 0.80 4.18 3.91
CA GLU A 91 -0.27 4.90 3.19
C GLU A 91 -1.47 3.96 2.99
N PRO A 92 -2.28 3.74 4.04
CA PRO A 92 -3.29 2.68 4.02
C PRO A 92 -4.35 2.83 2.94
N VAL A 93 -4.55 4.03 2.39
CA VAL A 93 -5.46 4.27 1.25
C VAL A 93 -5.00 3.60 -0.05
N ILE A 94 -3.72 3.22 -0.17
CA ILE A 94 -3.23 2.46 -1.31
C ILE A 94 -3.39 0.97 -1.00
N TYR A 95 -4.19 0.28 -1.81
CA TYR A 95 -4.51 -1.13 -1.61
C TYR A 95 -4.63 -1.94 -2.90
N GLU A 96 -4.64 -3.26 -2.73
CA GLU A 96 -4.89 -4.25 -3.77
C GLU A 96 -5.86 -5.31 -3.25
N LEU A 97 -6.86 -5.66 -4.07
CA LEU A 97 -7.73 -6.81 -3.79
C LEU A 97 -6.99 -8.10 -4.15
N LEU A 98 -7.02 -9.07 -3.24
CA LEU A 98 -6.36 -10.38 -3.40
C LEU A 98 -7.32 -11.45 -3.92
N GLU A 99 -8.62 -11.16 -3.89
CA GLU A 99 -9.70 -12.02 -4.37
C GLU A 99 -10.58 -11.23 -5.33
N GLU A 100 -11.19 -11.94 -6.28
CA GLU A 100 -12.17 -11.35 -7.19
C GLU A 100 -13.45 -10.98 -6.46
N LEU A 101 -14.06 -9.86 -6.87
CA LEU A 101 -15.38 -9.48 -6.38
C LEU A 101 -16.44 -10.44 -6.92
N LYS A 102 -17.39 -10.77 -6.06
CA LYS A 102 -18.62 -11.45 -6.47
C LYS A 102 -19.59 -10.40 -6.97
N TRP A 103 -20.20 -10.70 -8.11
CA TRP A 103 -21.18 -9.86 -8.75
C TRP A 103 -22.54 -10.54 -8.70
N ARG A 104 -23.62 -9.76 -8.60
CA ARG A 104 -24.97 -10.30 -8.73
C ARG A 104 -25.12 -10.81 -10.17
N ALA A 105 -25.51 -12.07 -10.32
CA ALA A 105 -25.88 -12.61 -11.62
C ALA A 105 -27.13 -11.87 -12.12
N GLU A 106 -27.15 -11.53 -13.40
CA GLU A 106 -28.33 -10.97 -14.09
C GLU A 106 -29.52 -11.94 -14.06
#